data_AF-A0A2N2YFI1-F1
#
_entry.id   AF-A0A2N2YFI1-F1
#
_cell.length_a   1.000
_cell.length_b   1.000
_cell.length_c   1.000
_cell.angle_alpha   90.00
_cell.angle_beta   90.00
_cell.angle_gamma   90.00
#
_symmetry.space_group_name_H-M   'P 1'
#
loop_
_entity.id
_entity.type
_entity.pdbx_description
1 polymer ?
#
loop_
_entity_poly.entity_id
_entity_poly.type
_entity_poly.pdbx_seq_one_letter_code
_entity_poly.pdbx_strand_id
1 'polypeptide(L)'
;MPLDDDFPGDAFGRATWALGYLIRYAPGDSLMLTANEMFNRLMPHIGRLKYARGYANCILGLFHYVKRFPDQERFISLIIQLADNLCVRYYQHHLEDWHWFEDSLTYDNGLIPAALYMAHELTGKDEYLYVAGITRKFLEEKCFINSWLSLVGNKRWQRFSSSYELYAQQPIDALAMVLMYECAFKATGDRTFISQMLQSFRWFLGENDLGISVYDFETKGCNDGIEEKNINRNQGAESTMAWLMARLTVEPYLIF
;
A
#
# COMPACT_ATOMS: atom_id res chain seq x y z
N MET A 1 -23.57 19.86 -7.11
CA MET A 1 -22.18 20.08 -6.63
C MET A 1 -21.33 20.21 -7.89
N PRO A 2 -20.61 21.32 -8.11
CA PRO A 2 -19.76 21.42 -9.29
C PRO A 2 -18.68 20.33 -9.21
N LEU A 3 -18.39 19.69 -10.34
CA LEU A 3 -17.18 18.88 -10.50
C LEU A 3 -16.00 19.86 -10.42
N ASP A 4 -15.50 20.10 -9.21
CA ASP A 4 -14.20 20.71 -9.05
C ASP A 4 -13.18 19.83 -9.78
N ASP A 5 -12.22 20.47 -10.43
CA ASP A 5 -11.09 19.91 -11.17
C ASP A 5 -10.14 19.17 -10.21
N ASP A 6 -10.64 18.10 -9.59
CA ASP A 6 -9.97 17.36 -8.53
C ASP A 6 -8.85 16.53 -9.16
N PHE A 7 -7.61 16.87 -8.82
CA PHE A 7 -6.45 16.20 -9.37
C PHE A 7 -6.53 14.71 -9.01
N PRO A 8 -6.46 13.78 -9.99
CA PRO A 8 -6.67 12.36 -9.75
C PRO A 8 -5.43 11.75 -9.07
N GLY A 9 -5.23 12.09 -7.79
CA GLY A 9 -4.01 11.85 -7.04
C GLY A 9 -3.64 10.37 -6.94
N ASP A 10 -4.63 9.50 -6.85
CA ASP A 10 -4.42 8.05 -6.76
C ASP A 10 -3.94 7.46 -8.10
N ALA A 11 -4.57 7.84 -9.21
CA ALA A 11 -4.12 7.43 -10.54
C ALA A 11 -2.71 7.98 -10.84
N PHE A 12 -2.46 9.24 -10.49
CA PHE A 12 -1.14 9.87 -10.61
C PHE A 12 -0.08 9.14 -9.77
N GLY A 13 -0.40 8.83 -8.52
CA GLY A 13 0.49 8.10 -7.61
C GLY A 13 0.80 6.69 -8.13
N ARG A 14 -0.23 5.92 -8.50
CA ARG A 14 -0.06 4.55 -9.03
C ARG A 14 0.73 4.54 -10.35
N ALA A 15 0.52 5.51 -11.23
CA ALA A 15 1.33 5.67 -12.44
C ALA A 15 2.80 5.99 -12.09
N THR A 16 3.03 6.87 -11.11
CA THR A 16 4.38 7.17 -10.60
C THR A 16 5.05 5.91 -10.04
N TRP A 17 4.33 5.11 -9.26
CA TRP A 17 4.83 3.84 -8.73
C TRP A 17 5.22 2.86 -9.84
N ALA A 18 4.32 2.61 -10.79
CA ALA A 18 4.56 1.69 -11.90
C ALA A 18 5.80 2.11 -12.73
N LEU A 19 5.91 3.40 -13.06
CA LEU A 19 7.05 3.93 -13.81
C LEU A 19 8.36 3.83 -13.01
N GLY A 20 8.35 4.17 -11.72
CA GLY A 20 9.52 4.02 -10.85
C GLY A 20 10.00 2.58 -10.76
N TYR A 21 9.07 1.63 -10.58
CA TYR A 21 9.37 0.20 -10.57
C TYR A 21 9.97 -0.25 -11.91
N LEU A 22 9.37 0.16 -13.03
CA LEU A 22 9.86 -0.16 -14.37
C LEU A 22 11.27 0.41 -14.60
N ILE A 23 11.57 1.64 -14.15
CA ILE A 23 12.92 2.21 -14.25
C ILE A 23 13.96 1.36 -13.52
N ARG A 24 13.59 0.81 -12.35
CA ARG A 24 14.51 -0.01 -11.54
C ARG A 24 14.74 -1.40 -12.13
N TYR A 25 13.71 -2.00 -12.71
CA TYR A 25 13.71 -3.42 -13.09
C TYR A 25 13.40 -3.65 -14.58
N ALA A 26 13.57 -2.64 -15.43
CA ALA A 26 13.27 -2.74 -16.87
C ALA A 26 13.98 -3.94 -17.51
N PRO A 27 13.30 -4.73 -18.36
CA PRO A 27 13.91 -5.85 -19.06
C PRO A 27 14.82 -5.41 -20.22
N GLY A 28 14.87 -4.10 -20.52
CA GLY A 28 15.76 -3.54 -21.54
C GLY A 28 15.76 -2.01 -21.55
N ASP A 29 16.82 -1.43 -22.13
CA ASP A 29 17.09 0.01 -22.07
C ASP A 29 15.99 0.88 -22.71
N SER A 30 15.38 0.41 -23.81
CA SER A 30 14.31 1.17 -24.47
C SER A 30 13.12 1.42 -23.54
N LEU A 31 12.69 0.41 -22.77
CA LEU A 31 11.60 0.56 -21.83
C LEU A 31 11.99 1.42 -20.64
N MET A 32 13.24 1.29 -20.15
CA MET A 32 13.76 2.13 -19.09
C MET A 32 13.77 3.61 -19.50
N LEU A 33 14.22 3.92 -20.72
CA LEU A 33 14.27 5.28 -21.24
C LEU A 33 12.86 5.88 -21.39
N THR A 34 11.92 5.12 -21.96
CA THR A 34 10.50 5.55 -22.06
C THR A 34 9.91 5.78 -20.67
N ALA A 35 10.14 4.87 -19.72
CA ALA A 35 9.65 5.02 -18.35
C ALA A 35 10.25 6.25 -17.67
N ASN A 36 11.55 6.51 -17.84
CA ASN A 36 12.22 7.68 -17.30
C ASN A 36 11.71 8.99 -17.92
N GLU A 37 11.44 9.02 -19.22
CA GLU A 37 10.82 10.18 -19.88
C GLU A 37 9.43 10.47 -19.29
N MET A 38 8.56 9.46 -19.20
CA MET A 38 7.23 9.61 -18.61
C MET A 38 7.29 9.99 -17.13
N PHE A 39 8.20 9.40 -16.35
CA PHE A 39 8.39 9.69 -14.94
C PHE A 39 8.76 11.17 -14.74
N ASN A 40 9.73 11.68 -15.50
CA ASN A 40 10.13 13.09 -15.42
C ASN A 40 9.02 14.05 -15.85
N ARG A 41 8.10 13.65 -16.75
CA ARG A 41 6.91 14.45 -17.10
C ARG A 41 5.89 14.54 -15.97
N LEU A 42 5.81 13.54 -15.09
CA LEU A 42 4.90 13.56 -13.95
C LEU A 42 5.41 14.47 -12.82
N MET A 43 6.73 14.53 -12.60
CA MET A 43 7.34 15.20 -11.44
C MET A 43 6.91 16.65 -11.21
N PRO A 44 6.76 17.53 -12.24
CA PRO A 44 6.29 18.90 -12.04
C PRO A 44 4.89 19.01 -11.41
N HIS A 45 4.07 17.97 -11.49
CA HIS A 45 2.69 17.97 -10.99
C HIS A 45 2.54 17.40 -9.58
N ILE A 46 3.60 16.87 -8.98
CA ILE A 46 3.53 16.18 -7.69
C ILE A 46 3.05 17.08 -6.55
N GLY A 47 3.35 18.38 -6.62
CA GLY A 47 2.91 19.38 -5.65
C GLY A 47 1.39 19.65 -5.64
N ARG A 48 0.63 19.07 -6.59
CA ARG A 48 -0.84 19.16 -6.63
C ARG A 48 -1.53 18.10 -5.76
N LEU A 49 -0.79 17.11 -5.27
CA LEU A 49 -1.32 16.06 -4.40
C LEU A 49 -1.80 16.63 -3.06
N LYS A 50 -2.89 16.06 -2.54
CA LYS A 50 -3.51 16.50 -1.27
C LYS A 50 -3.75 15.36 -0.28
N TYR A 51 -3.91 14.14 -0.79
CA TYR A 51 -4.36 12.98 -0.03
C TYR A 51 -3.21 12.02 0.30
N ALA A 52 -3.31 11.32 1.43
CA ALA A 52 -2.26 10.46 1.94
C ALA A 52 -1.87 9.34 0.94
N ARG A 53 -2.86 8.74 0.27
CA ARG A 53 -2.65 7.68 -0.74
C ARG A 53 -1.83 8.16 -1.93
N GLY A 54 -2.11 9.37 -2.41
CA GLY A 54 -1.32 9.99 -3.47
C GLY A 54 0.14 10.17 -3.07
N TYR A 55 0.40 10.69 -1.86
CA TYR A 55 1.77 10.81 -1.33
C TYR A 55 2.45 9.45 -1.20
N ALA A 56 1.78 8.46 -0.61
CA ALA A 56 2.32 7.13 -0.39
C ALA A 56 2.73 6.46 -1.71
N ASN A 57 1.82 6.40 -2.70
CA ASN A 57 2.12 5.80 -4.00
C ASN A 57 3.28 6.52 -4.73
N CYS A 58 3.37 7.85 -4.63
CA CYS A 58 4.50 8.58 -5.17
C CYS A 58 5.83 8.25 -4.48
N ILE A 59 5.84 8.11 -3.14
CA ILE A 59 7.03 7.68 -2.40
C ILE A 59 7.48 6.29 -2.87
N LEU A 60 6.56 5.35 -3.07
CA LEU A 60 6.88 4.02 -3.59
C LEU A 60 7.60 4.10 -4.95
N GLY A 61 7.08 4.91 -5.88
CA GLY A 61 7.71 5.13 -7.19
C GLY A 61 9.08 5.80 -7.11
N LEU A 62 9.18 6.88 -6.35
CA LEU A 62 10.44 7.60 -6.14
C LEU A 62 11.49 6.74 -5.47
N PHE A 63 11.10 5.90 -4.52
CA PHE A 63 12.02 4.95 -3.88
C PHE A 63 12.65 4.01 -4.91
N HIS A 64 11.86 3.44 -5.82
CA HIS A 64 12.41 2.59 -6.88
C HIS A 64 13.35 3.36 -7.79
N TYR A 65 13.02 4.61 -8.12
CA TYR A 65 13.90 5.49 -8.89
C TYR A 65 15.25 5.71 -8.19
N VAL A 66 15.23 6.13 -6.92
CA VAL A 66 16.45 6.40 -6.13
C VAL A 66 17.29 5.13 -5.95
N LYS A 67 16.67 3.97 -5.75
CA LYS A 67 17.39 2.70 -5.67
C LYS A 67 18.13 2.33 -6.96
N ARG A 68 17.70 2.85 -8.12
CA ARG A 68 18.41 2.70 -9.39
C ARG A 68 19.46 3.78 -9.60
N PHE A 69 19.15 5.01 -9.22
CA PHE A 69 19.99 6.19 -9.40
C PHE A 69 20.19 6.94 -8.06
N PRO A 70 21.10 6.46 -7.19
CA PRO A 70 21.25 6.98 -5.83
C PRO A 70 21.74 8.43 -5.77
N ASP A 71 22.44 8.90 -6.80
CA ASP A 71 23.03 10.26 -6.84
C ASP A 71 22.01 11.38 -7.14
N GLN A 72 20.72 11.03 -7.28
CA GLN A 72 19.66 11.98 -7.62
C GLN A 72 19.03 12.60 -6.37
N GLU A 73 19.78 13.48 -5.70
CA GLU A 73 19.37 14.15 -4.45
C GLU A 73 17.99 14.81 -4.53
N ARG A 74 17.62 15.36 -5.70
CA ARG A 74 16.29 15.96 -5.91
C ARG A 74 15.13 15.03 -5.58
N PHE A 75 15.27 13.73 -5.83
CA PHE A 75 14.21 12.76 -5.56
C PHE A 75 14.21 12.28 -4.11
N ILE A 76 15.36 12.30 -3.43
CA ILE A 76 15.42 12.10 -1.98
C ILE A 76 14.71 13.26 -1.27
N SER A 77 14.99 14.51 -1.67
CA SER A 77 14.30 15.69 -1.14
C SER A 77 12.79 15.63 -1.36
N LEU A 78 12.35 15.10 -2.50
CA LEU A 78 10.93 14.93 -2.79
C LEU A 78 10.28 13.82 -1.95
N ILE A 79 10.98 12.71 -1.71
CA ILE A 79 10.53 11.67 -0.77
C ILE A 79 10.38 12.25 0.63
N ILE A 80 11.36 13.05 1.09
CA ILE A 80 11.30 13.74 2.38
C ILE A 80 10.07 14.63 2.46
N GLN A 81 9.82 15.47 1.45
CA GLN A 81 8.66 16.36 1.42
C GLN A 81 7.33 15.58 1.53
N LEU A 82 7.19 14.49 0.78
CA LEU A 82 5.97 13.68 0.80
C LEU A 82 5.78 12.93 2.11
N ALA A 83 6.87 12.41 2.70
CA ALA A 83 6.84 11.72 3.99
C ALA A 83 6.53 12.70 5.13
N ASP A 84 7.11 13.91 5.10
CA ASP A 84 6.79 14.99 6.04
C ASP A 84 5.30 15.37 5.93
N ASN A 85 4.75 15.45 4.72
CA ASN A 85 3.31 15.66 4.53
C ASN A 85 2.45 14.54 5.13
N LEU A 86 2.88 13.27 5.05
CA LEU A 86 2.20 12.15 5.72
C LEU A 86 2.25 12.32 7.25
N CYS A 87 3.41 12.65 7.82
CA CYS A 87 3.54 12.90 9.25
C CYS A 87 2.65 14.06 9.70
N VAL A 88 2.62 15.18 8.96
CA VAL A 88 1.71 16.31 9.23
C VAL A 88 0.26 15.85 9.26
N ARG A 89 -0.17 15.05 8.28
CA ARG A 89 -1.53 14.50 8.27
C ARG A 89 -1.83 13.63 9.48
N TYR A 90 -0.90 12.75 9.87
CA TYR A 90 -1.01 11.96 11.10
C TYR A 90 -1.23 12.86 12.32
N TYR A 91 -0.35 13.85 12.56
CA TYR A 91 -0.47 14.71 13.74
C TYR A 91 -1.73 15.60 13.73
N GLN A 92 -2.26 15.94 12.55
CA GLN A 92 -3.51 16.69 12.41
C GLN A 92 -4.76 15.87 12.75
N HIS A 93 -4.75 14.57 12.52
CA HIS A 93 -5.95 13.73 12.65
C HIS A 93 -5.89 12.75 13.82
N HIS A 94 -4.70 12.48 14.38
CA HIS A 94 -4.60 11.56 15.49
C HIS A 94 -5.36 12.07 16.73
N LEU A 95 -6.02 11.15 17.41
CA LEU A 95 -6.70 11.32 18.69
C LEU A 95 -6.28 10.19 19.62
N GLU A 96 -6.78 10.19 20.85
CA GLU A 96 -6.49 9.16 21.87
C GLU A 96 -6.75 7.74 21.36
N ASP A 97 -7.92 7.49 20.75
CA ASP A 97 -8.32 6.17 20.21
C ASP A 97 -8.23 6.07 18.68
N TRP A 98 -7.59 7.04 18.02
CA TRP A 98 -7.52 7.13 16.57
C TRP A 98 -6.12 7.49 16.12
N HIS A 99 -5.31 6.49 15.80
CA HIS A 99 -3.93 6.68 15.38
C HIS A 99 -3.80 6.56 13.87
N TRP A 100 -4.45 7.47 13.14
CA TRP A 100 -4.52 7.42 11.68
C TRP A 100 -4.32 8.78 11.01
N PHE A 101 -3.97 8.74 9.71
CA PHE A 101 -3.61 9.90 8.90
C PHE A 101 -4.80 10.79 8.49
N GLU A 102 -6.01 10.27 8.62
CA GLU A 102 -7.23 10.84 8.05
C GLU A 102 -8.41 10.57 8.99
N ASP A 103 -9.53 11.25 8.79
CA ASP A 103 -10.76 11.01 9.55
C ASP A 103 -11.40 9.63 9.29
N SER A 104 -10.94 8.93 8.25
CA SER A 104 -11.48 7.66 7.80
C SER A 104 -10.43 6.62 7.43
N LEU A 105 -10.75 5.36 7.73
CA LEU A 105 -10.06 4.18 7.19
C LEU A 105 -10.83 3.71 5.97
N THR A 106 -10.16 3.71 4.82
CA THR A 106 -10.80 3.40 3.53
C THR A 106 -10.13 2.19 2.89
N TYR A 107 -9.41 2.36 1.79
CA TYR A 107 -8.72 1.29 1.05
C TYR A 107 -7.21 1.54 0.98
N ASP A 108 -6.45 0.55 0.52
CA ASP A 108 -4.99 0.52 0.42
C ASP A 108 -4.29 0.96 1.71
N ASN A 109 -4.94 0.77 2.87
CA ASN A 109 -4.53 1.44 4.10
C ASN A 109 -3.07 1.08 4.46
N GLY A 110 -2.64 -0.16 4.22
CA GLY A 110 -1.27 -0.60 4.45
C GLY A 110 -0.19 0.14 3.64
N LEU A 111 -0.52 0.73 2.48
CA LEU A 111 0.47 1.45 1.65
C LEU A 111 0.97 2.73 2.32
N ILE A 112 0.17 3.37 3.18
CA ILE A 112 0.54 4.63 3.84
C ILE A 112 1.70 4.42 4.83
N PRO A 113 1.61 3.51 5.83
CA PRO A 113 2.77 3.18 6.67
C PRO A 113 3.90 2.52 5.88
N ALA A 114 3.62 1.72 4.82
CA ALA A 114 4.66 1.17 3.96
C ALA A 114 5.56 2.26 3.35
N ALA A 115 4.95 3.34 2.86
CA ALA A 115 5.67 4.47 2.30
C ALA A 115 6.59 5.15 3.33
N LEU A 116 6.15 5.28 4.58
CA LEU A 116 6.98 5.83 5.65
C LEU A 116 8.14 4.90 6.05
N TYR A 117 7.93 3.58 6.08
CA TYR A 117 9.03 2.62 6.25
C TYR A 117 10.07 2.74 5.13
N MET A 118 9.63 2.88 3.88
CA MET A 118 10.51 3.08 2.72
C MET A 118 11.26 4.43 2.77
N ALA A 119 10.58 5.49 3.22
CA ALA A 119 11.20 6.80 3.41
C ALA A 119 12.27 6.74 4.53
N HIS A 120 12.00 6.03 5.62
CA HIS A 120 12.99 5.77 6.67
C HIS A 120 14.21 5.02 6.13
N GLU A 121 14.01 3.96 5.34
CA GLU A 121 15.10 3.17 4.75
C GLU A 121 16.08 4.03 3.94
N LEU A 122 15.61 5.08 3.26
CA LEU A 122 16.45 5.97 2.46
C LEU A 122 17.06 7.13 3.24
N THR A 123 16.39 7.61 4.28
CA THR A 123 16.74 8.88 4.94
C THR A 123 17.28 8.72 6.35
N GLY A 124 17.05 7.57 6.98
CA GLY A 124 17.39 7.31 8.38
C GLY A 124 16.58 8.14 9.39
N LYS A 125 15.52 8.85 8.97
CA LYS A 125 14.72 9.68 9.89
C LYS A 125 13.83 8.80 10.77
N ASP A 126 14.09 8.81 12.08
CA ASP A 126 13.36 8.00 13.06
C ASP A 126 11.87 8.34 13.18
N GLU A 127 11.49 9.59 12.89
CA GLU A 127 10.08 10.02 12.91
C GLU A 127 9.23 9.20 11.94
N TYR A 128 9.75 8.90 10.74
CA TYR A 128 9.02 8.10 9.76
C TYR A 128 8.82 6.67 10.26
N LEU A 129 9.85 6.09 10.89
CA LEU A 129 9.77 4.77 11.49
C LEU A 129 8.75 4.73 12.64
N TYR A 130 8.75 5.76 13.49
CA TYR A 130 7.83 5.89 14.61
C TYR A 130 6.36 5.98 14.15
N VAL A 131 6.06 6.91 13.22
CA VAL A 131 4.69 7.09 12.70
C VAL A 131 4.22 5.84 11.95
N ALA A 132 5.09 5.23 11.12
CA ALA A 132 4.78 3.96 10.46
C ALA A 132 4.46 2.85 11.47
N GLY A 133 5.23 2.75 12.55
CA GLY A 133 5.06 1.76 13.60
C GLY A 133 3.73 1.89 14.35
N ILE A 134 3.35 3.11 14.75
CA ILE A 134 2.09 3.35 15.46
C ILE A 134 0.90 3.09 14.56
N THR A 135 0.93 3.62 13.33
CA THR A 135 -0.20 3.51 12.40
C THR A 135 -0.36 2.08 11.87
N ARG A 136 0.73 1.31 11.73
CA ARG A 136 0.68 -0.15 11.50
C ARG A 136 -0.06 -0.86 12.64
N LYS A 137 0.32 -0.62 13.90
CA LYS A 137 -0.34 -1.26 15.06
C LYS A 137 -1.82 -0.95 15.12
N PHE A 138 -2.18 0.31 14.84
CA PHE A 138 -3.57 0.70 14.72
C PHE A 138 -4.31 -0.08 13.63
N LEU A 139 -3.69 -0.30 12.46
CA LEU A 139 -4.27 -1.18 11.44
C LEU A 139 -4.40 -2.61 11.91
N GLU A 140 -3.42 -3.15 12.62
CA GLU A 140 -3.45 -4.52 13.13
C GLU A 140 -4.65 -4.75 14.04
N GLU A 141 -4.92 -3.80 14.94
CA GLU A 141 -6.08 -3.83 15.84
C GLU A 141 -7.43 -3.82 15.10
N LYS A 142 -7.48 -3.24 13.89
CA LYS A 142 -8.70 -3.22 13.07
C LYS A 142 -8.80 -4.43 12.14
N CYS A 143 -7.67 -4.88 11.61
CA CYS A 143 -7.62 -5.79 10.47
C CYS A 143 -7.27 -7.24 10.83
N PHE A 144 -7.06 -7.59 12.09
CA PHE A 144 -6.81 -8.98 12.51
C PHE A 144 -7.84 -9.46 13.53
N ILE A 145 -8.51 -10.57 13.21
CA ILE A 145 -9.47 -11.25 14.09
C ILE A 145 -9.05 -12.71 14.21
N ASN A 146 -8.97 -13.25 15.43
CA ASN A 146 -8.71 -14.67 15.69
C ASN A 146 -7.53 -15.28 14.91
N SER A 147 -6.50 -14.48 14.61
CA SER A 147 -5.29 -14.86 13.86
C SER A 147 -5.42 -14.97 12.34
N TRP A 148 -6.44 -14.39 11.73
CA TRP A 148 -6.48 -14.15 10.29
C TRP A 148 -6.71 -12.68 9.97
N LEU A 149 -6.43 -12.30 8.73
CA LEU A 149 -6.68 -10.96 8.24
C LEU A 149 -8.19 -10.81 7.95
N SER A 150 -8.80 -9.79 8.54
CA SER A 150 -10.20 -9.39 8.38
C SER A 150 -10.21 -7.92 8.01
N LEU A 151 -10.21 -7.63 6.71
CA LEU A 151 -9.99 -6.27 6.21
C LEU A 151 -11.18 -5.35 6.45
N VAL A 152 -10.92 -4.04 6.48
CA VAL A 152 -11.97 -3.02 6.45
C VAL A 152 -12.70 -3.11 5.11
N GLY A 153 -14.00 -3.36 5.14
CA GLY A 153 -14.82 -3.45 3.95
C GLY A 153 -15.17 -2.10 3.33
N ASN A 154 -15.38 -2.06 2.01
CA ASN A 154 -15.65 -0.80 1.30
C ASN A 154 -17.12 -0.36 1.27
N LYS A 155 -18.06 -1.16 1.81
CA LYS A 155 -19.49 -0.79 1.87
C LYS A 155 -19.75 0.42 2.77
N ARG A 156 -19.05 0.50 3.90
CA ARG A 156 -19.08 1.65 4.81
C ARG A 156 -17.74 1.75 5.53
N TRP A 157 -16.96 2.74 5.13
CA TRP A 157 -15.68 3.07 5.75
C TRP A 157 -15.86 3.55 7.18
N GLN A 158 -14.89 3.20 8.04
CA GLN A 158 -14.85 3.70 9.41
C GLN A 158 -14.51 5.18 9.40
N ARG A 159 -15.29 6.00 10.11
CA ARG A 159 -14.95 7.41 10.41
C ARG A 159 -14.78 7.57 11.91
N PHE A 160 -13.56 7.85 12.36
CA PHE A 160 -13.22 7.91 13.79
C PHE A 160 -13.82 6.72 14.58
N SER A 161 -14.58 6.99 15.64
CA SER A 161 -15.21 6.00 16.51
C SER A 161 -16.48 5.35 15.93
N SER A 162 -16.85 5.62 14.67
CA SER A 162 -18.01 4.98 14.05
C SER A 162 -17.79 3.47 13.88
N SER A 163 -18.88 2.70 13.82
CA SER A 163 -18.80 1.33 13.33
C SER A 163 -18.50 1.30 11.83
N TYR A 164 -17.90 0.20 11.38
CA TYR A 164 -17.61 -0.07 9.97
C TYR A 164 -18.12 -1.46 9.59
N GLU A 165 -18.20 -1.73 8.30
CA GLU A 165 -18.60 -3.05 7.80
C GLU A 165 -17.35 -3.89 7.53
N LEU A 166 -17.44 -5.19 7.84
CA LEU A 166 -16.38 -6.17 7.54
C LEU A 166 -16.53 -6.75 6.12
N TYR A 167 -17.54 -6.34 5.36
CA TYR A 167 -17.88 -6.92 4.07
C TYR A 167 -17.49 -6.02 2.90
N ALA A 168 -17.33 -6.65 1.72
CA ALA A 168 -16.70 -6.05 0.54
C ALA A 168 -15.23 -5.73 0.78
N GLN A 169 -14.49 -6.72 1.30
CA GLN A 169 -13.05 -6.68 1.43
C GLN A 169 -12.40 -6.88 0.07
N GLN A 170 -11.36 -6.11 -0.24
CA GLN A 170 -10.77 -6.12 -1.57
C GLN A 170 -9.35 -6.73 -1.58
N PRO A 171 -8.98 -7.41 -2.67
CA PRO A 171 -7.61 -7.90 -2.89
C PRO A 171 -6.51 -6.84 -2.74
N ILE A 172 -6.77 -5.58 -3.11
CA ILE A 172 -5.80 -4.48 -2.99
C ILE A 172 -5.44 -4.18 -1.53
N ASP A 173 -6.38 -4.33 -0.61
CA ASP A 173 -6.15 -4.12 0.82
C ASP A 173 -5.30 -5.25 1.40
N ALA A 174 -5.54 -6.49 0.97
CA ALA A 174 -4.69 -7.64 1.33
C ALA A 174 -3.25 -7.44 0.81
N LEU A 175 -3.09 -7.01 -0.45
CA LEU A 175 -1.79 -6.65 -1.01
C LEU A 175 -1.10 -5.54 -0.19
N ALA A 176 -1.85 -4.49 0.18
CA ALA A 176 -1.31 -3.38 0.95
C ALA A 176 -0.74 -3.84 2.31
N MET A 177 -1.40 -4.80 2.98
CA MET A 177 -0.90 -5.42 4.21
C MET A 177 0.38 -6.23 3.98
N VAL A 178 0.43 -7.04 2.91
CA VAL A 178 1.63 -7.80 2.54
C VAL A 178 2.82 -6.86 2.31
N LEU A 179 2.62 -5.79 1.54
CA LEU A 179 3.67 -4.80 1.25
C LEU A 179 4.09 -4.01 2.49
N MET A 180 3.15 -3.65 3.36
CA MET A 180 3.45 -2.98 4.62
C MET A 180 4.41 -3.79 5.48
N TYR A 181 4.14 -5.08 5.66
CA TYR A 181 5.00 -5.96 6.45
C TYR A 181 6.35 -6.22 5.79
N GLU A 182 6.40 -6.32 4.45
CA GLU A 182 7.67 -6.40 3.73
C GLU A 182 8.54 -5.14 3.99
N CYS A 183 7.93 -3.96 3.91
CA CYS A 183 8.62 -2.70 4.15
C CYS A 183 9.05 -2.56 5.62
N ALA A 184 8.19 -2.97 6.56
CA ALA A 184 8.53 -2.99 7.99
C ALA A 184 9.71 -3.92 8.28
N PHE A 185 9.74 -5.12 7.69
CA PHE A 185 10.87 -6.05 7.78
C PHE A 185 12.14 -5.43 7.22
N LYS A 186 12.10 -4.85 6.01
CA LYS A 186 13.26 -4.21 5.38
C LYS A 186 13.81 -3.03 6.18
N ALA A 187 12.93 -2.22 6.78
CA ALA A 187 13.31 -1.04 7.55
C ALA A 187 13.88 -1.39 8.94
N THR A 188 13.43 -2.49 9.57
CA THR A 188 13.77 -2.81 10.97
C THR A 188 14.64 -4.04 11.16
N GLY A 189 14.66 -4.95 10.19
CA GLY A 189 15.25 -6.28 10.32
C GLY A 189 14.46 -7.26 11.20
N ASP A 190 13.31 -6.86 11.75
CA ASP A 190 12.52 -7.72 12.64
C ASP A 190 11.80 -8.83 11.86
N ARG A 191 12.25 -10.07 12.07
CA ARG A 191 11.74 -11.25 11.37
C ARG A 191 10.30 -11.61 11.72
N THR A 192 9.72 -11.07 12.79
CA THR A 192 8.30 -11.28 13.11
C THR A 192 7.39 -10.77 11.98
N PHE A 193 7.79 -9.70 11.30
CA PHE A 193 7.07 -9.16 10.14
C PHE A 193 6.99 -10.14 8.97
N ILE A 194 7.94 -11.07 8.81
CA ILE A 194 7.85 -12.12 7.79
C ILE A 194 6.63 -13.01 8.06
N SER A 195 6.40 -13.37 9.33
CA SER A 195 5.27 -14.22 9.70
C SER A 195 3.94 -13.52 9.46
N GLN A 196 3.86 -12.23 9.77
CA GLN A 196 2.66 -11.40 9.53
C GLN A 196 2.41 -11.16 8.04
N MET A 197 3.46 -10.92 7.26
CA MET A 197 3.39 -10.83 5.80
C MET A 197 2.81 -12.11 5.18
N LEU A 198 3.32 -13.27 5.59
CA LEU A 198 2.80 -14.57 5.12
C LEU A 198 1.37 -14.80 5.57
N GLN A 199 1.00 -14.36 6.78
CA GLN A 199 -0.37 -14.43 7.28
C GLN A 199 -1.34 -13.56 6.46
N SER A 200 -0.95 -12.32 6.15
CA SER A 200 -1.74 -11.47 5.25
C SER A 200 -1.90 -12.07 3.85
N PHE A 201 -0.85 -12.72 3.33
CA PHE A 201 -0.94 -13.41 2.05
C PHE A 201 -1.92 -14.59 2.06
N ARG A 202 -2.05 -15.31 3.18
CA ARG A 202 -2.99 -16.45 3.29
C ARG A 202 -4.46 -16.03 3.23
N TRP A 203 -4.78 -14.74 3.37
CA TRP A 203 -6.11 -14.19 3.07
C TRP A 203 -6.60 -14.59 1.67
N PHE A 204 -5.71 -14.52 0.67
CA PHE A 204 -6.04 -14.91 -0.70
C PHE A 204 -6.36 -16.40 -0.84
N LEU A 205 -5.84 -17.23 0.07
CA LEU A 205 -5.91 -18.69 0.05
C LEU A 205 -7.03 -19.27 0.94
N GLY A 206 -7.80 -18.42 1.61
CA GLY A 206 -8.91 -18.83 2.46
C GLY A 206 -8.70 -18.65 3.95
N GLU A 207 -7.55 -18.15 4.43
CA GLU A 207 -7.42 -17.67 5.82
C GLU A 207 -8.00 -16.27 5.93
N ASN A 208 -9.32 -16.20 5.80
CA ASN A 208 -10.15 -14.98 5.80
C ASN A 208 -11.52 -15.27 6.45
N ASP A 209 -12.37 -14.26 6.53
CA ASP A 209 -13.64 -14.35 7.29
C ASP A 209 -14.65 -15.37 6.77
N LEU A 210 -14.54 -15.80 5.51
CA LEU A 210 -15.40 -16.85 4.95
C LEU A 210 -14.76 -18.23 4.92
N GLY A 211 -13.45 -18.35 5.14
CA GLY A 211 -12.75 -19.62 4.95
C GLY A 211 -12.67 -20.05 3.48
N ILE A 212 -12.84 -19.13 2.53
CA ILE A 212 -12.94 -19.44 1.09
C ILE A 212 -11.78 -18.78 0.34
N SER A 213 -11.09 -19.53 -0.52
CA SER A 213 -10.02 -19.01 -1.37
C SER A 213 -10.54 -17.92 -2.32
N VAL A 214 -9.91 -16.75 -2.28
CA VAL A 214 -10.15 -15.63 -3.21
C VAL A 214 -9.40 -15.87 -4.51
N TYR A 215 -8.22 -16.51 -4.44
CA TYR A 215 -7.55 -17.05 -5.60
C TYR A 215 -8.32 -18.25 -6.17
N ASP A 216 -8.53 -18.25 -7.47
CA ASP A 216 -9.18 -19.34 -8.19
C ASP A 216 -8.12 -20.27 -8.80
N PHE A 217 -8.03 -21.49 -8.27
CA PHE A 217 -7.07 -22.48 -8.74
C PHE A 217 -7.39 -23.05 -10.12
N GLU A 218 -8.63 -22.94 -10.61
CA GLU A 218 -9.04 -23.42 -11.93
C GLU A 218 -8.69 -22.39 -12.99
N THR A 219 -9.15 -21.15 -12.82
CA THR A 219 -8.93 -20.07 -13.81
C THR A 219 -7.56 -19.42 -13.70
N LYS A 220 -6.86 -19.61 -12.57
CA LYS A 220 -5.63 -18.89 -12.18
C LYS A 220 -5.85 -17.39 -11.99
N GLY A 221 -7.10 -16.93 -11.91
CA GLY A 221 -7.48 -15.56 -11.61
C GLY A 221 -7.64 -15.30 -10.11
N CYS A 222 -7.86 -14.03 -9.76
CA CYS A 222 -8.20 -13.62 -8.40
C CYS A 222 -9.59 -13.00 -8.40
N ASN A 223 -10.47 -13.55 -7.57
CA ASN A 223 -11.82 -13.03 -7.38
C ASN A 223 -11.79 -11.64 -6.75
N ASP A 224 -12.77 -10.81 -7.06
CA ASP A 224 -12.85 -9.38 -6.77
C ASP A 224 -13.37 -9.09 -5.34
N GLY A 225 -12.99 -9.95 -4.40
CA GLY A 225 -13.20 -9.72 -2.96
C GLY A 225 -14.24 -10.59 -2.28
N ILE A 226 -14.36 -10.35 -0.97
CA ILE A 226 -15.24 -11.07 -0.04
C ILE A 226 -16.46 -10.22 0.26
N GLU A 227 -17.64 -10.78 0.01
CA GLU A 227 -18.95 -10.20 0.33
C GLU A 227 -19.51 -10.81 1.62
N GLU A 228 -20.75 -10.49 1.98
CA GLU A 228 -21.34 -10.91 3.26
C GLU A 228 -21.38 -12.44 3.46
N LYS A 229 -21.67 -13.19 2.40
CA LYS A 229 -21.88 -14.65 2.46
C LYS A 229 -21.24 -15.42 1.31
N ASN A 230 -20.54 -14.71 0.43
CA ASN A 230 -19.98 -15.28 -0.80
C ASN A 230 -18.75 -14.47 -1.25
N ILE A 231 -18.14 -14.96 -2.32
CA ILE A 231 -17.06 -14.28 -3.02
C ILE A 231 -17.62 -13.61 -4.27
N ASN A 232 -17.19 -12.38 -4.55
CA ASN A 232 -17.42 -11.72 -5.83
C ASN A 232 -16.54 -12.40 -6.89
N ARG A 233 -17.16 -13.22 -7.76
CA ARG A 233 -16.45 -14.05 -8.76
C ARG A 233 -15.87 -13.28 -9.94
N ASN A 234 -15.98 -11.95 -9.99
CA ASN A 234 -15.32 -11.16 -11.02
C ASN A 234 -13.80 -11.30 -10.89
N GLN A 235 -13.10 -11.46 -12.00
CA GLN A 235 -11.64 -11.62 -12.03
C GLN A 235 -11.02 -10.51 -12.85
N GLY A 236 -11.10 -9.29 -12.32
CA GLY A 236 -10.60 -8.09 -12.97
C GLY A 236 -9.07 -7.99 -12.98
N ALA A 237 -8.56 -7.00 -13.71
CA ALA A 237 -7.13 -6.72 -13.75
C ALA A 237 -6.58 -6.34 -12.37
N GLU A 238 -7.32 -5.54 -11.60
CA GLU A 238 -6.91 -5.08 -10.27
C GLU A 238 -6.73 -6.24 -9.28
N SER A 239 -7.75 -7.09 -9.13
CA SER A 239 -7.69 -8.25 -8.23
C SER A 239 -6.59 -9.24 -8.63
N THR A 240 -6.43 -9.46 -9.93
CA THR A 240 -5.39 -10.36 -10.49
C THR A 240 -3.99 -9.80 -10.24
N MET A 241 -3.78 -8.50 -10.48
CA MET A 241 -2.50 -7.85 -10.16
C MET A 241 -2.22 -7.89 -8.66
N ALA A 242 -3.22 -7.65 -7.81
CA ALA A 242 -3.05 -7.69 -6.36
C ALA A 242 -2.54 -9.06 -5.87
N TRP A 243 -3.16 -10.14 -6.37
CA TRP A 243 -2.70 -11.50 -6.10
C TRP A 243 -1.27 -11.76 -6.59
N LEU A 244 -0.98 -11.42 -7.86
CA LEU A 244 0.34 -11.69 -8.44
C LEU A 244 1.45 -10.93 -7.71
N MET A 245 1.22 -9.66 -7.41
CA MET A 245 2.15 -8.84 -6.63
C MET A 245 2.36 -9.44 -5.25
N ALA A 246 1.29 -9.81 -4.53
CA ALA A 246 1.41 -10.42 -3.21
C ALA A 246 2.18 -11.75 -3.25
N ARG A 247 1.89 -12.62 -4.23
CA ARG A 247 2.56 -13.91 -4.42
C ARG A 247 4.04 -13.75 -4.74
N LEU A 248 4.42 -12.77 -5.56
CA LEU A 248 5.82 -12.46 -5.88
C LEU A 248 6.55 -11.84 -4.69
N THR A 249 5.88 -10.99 -3.91
CA THR A 249 6.45 -10.40 -2.69
C THR A 249 6.78 -11.47 -1.65
N VAL A 250 5.91 -12.45 -1.44
CA VAL A 250 6.16 -13.51 -0.44
C VAL A 250 7.09 -14.61 -0.92
N GLU A 251 7.27 -14.75 -2.23
CA GLU A 251 8.03 -15.85 -2.84
C GLU A 251 9.42 -16.09 -2.22
N PRO A 252 10.25 -15.04 -1.98
CA PRO A 252 11.59 -15.24 -1.42
C PRO A 252 11.58 -15.76 0.03
N TYR A 253 10.43 -15.73 0.69
CA TYR A 253 10.26 -16.08 2.11
C TYR A 253 9.51 -17.41 2.31
N LEU A 254 9.03 -18.02 1.23
CA LEU A 254 8.46 -19.36 1.26
C LEU A 254 9.62 -20.36 1.33
N ILE A 255 9.73 -21.06 2.47
CA ILE A 255 10.65 -22.18 2.60
C ILE A 255 9.97 -23.38 1.92
N PHE A 256 10.57 -23.87 0.83
CA PHE A 256 10.23 -25.16 0.22
C PHE A 256 11.01 -26.29 0.88
#